data_AF-A0A229YCZ0-F1
#
_entry.id   AF-A0A229YCZ0-F1
#
_cell.length_a   1.000
_cell.length_b   1.000
_cell.length_c   1.000
_cell.angle_alpha   90.00
_cell.angle_beta   90.00
_cell.angle_gamma   90.00
#
_symmetry.space_group_name_H-M   'P 1'
#
loop_
_entity.id
_entity.type
_entity.pdbx_description
1 polymer ?
#
loop_
_entity_poly.entity_id
_entity_poly.type
_entity_poly.pdbx_seq_one_letter_code
_entity_poly.pdbx_strand_id
1 'polypeptide(L)'
;MDVAHLAANPNTQGLLLKGHRRRRLLRDNVNGITKPAIRRLARRGGVVRMKTDIYAQIRSVIRGRLREILFQVVQVLESSKTHRHDRKVVTTRDVVYALQRMGQTMYGF
;
A
#
# COMPACT_ATOMS: atom_id res chain seq x y z
N MET A 1 -24.35 -46.10 -16.98
CA MET A 1 -24.88 -45.07 -17.89
C MET A 1 -24.27 -43.76 -17.45
N ASP A 2 -23.06 -43.56 -17.92
CA ASP A 2 -21.98 -42.82 -17.30
C ASP A 2 -22.02 -41.33 -17.59
N VAL A 3 -21.91 -40.53 -16.53
CA VAL A 3 -21.71 -39.07 -16.56
C VAL A 3 -20.35 -38.65 -17.15
N ALA A 4 -19.52 -39.61 -17.58
CA ALA A 4 -18.20 -39.38 -18.16
C ALA A 4 -18.22 -38.83 -19.60
N HIS A 5 -19.37 -38.84 -20.28
CA HIS A 5 -19.47 -38.35 -21.67
C HIS A 5 -19.75 -36.85 -21.80
N LEU A 6 -19.97 -36.12 -20.70
CA LEU A 6 -20.21 -34.66 -20.71
C LEU A 6 -18.93 -33.82 -20.56
N ALA A 7 -17.73 -34.44 -20.61
CA ALA A 7 -16.45 -33.72 -20.50
C ALA A 7 -15.86 -33.28 -21.86
N ALA A 8 -16.53 -33.58 -22.97
CA ALA A 8 -16.01 -33.34 -24.33
C ALA A 8 -16.63 -32.12 -25.04
N ASN A 9 -17.26 -31.18 -24.32
CA ASN A 9 -17.77 -29.95 -24.94
C ASN A 9 -16.70 -28.83 -24.86
N PRO A 10 -16.11 -28.39 -25.98
CA PRO A 10 -15.12 -27.31 -26.02
C PRO A 10 -15.69 -25.96 -25.53
N ASN A 11 -17.02 -25.82 -25.42
CA ASN A 11 -17.68 -24.60 -24.93
C ASN A 11 -17.75 -24.49 -23.39
N THR A 12 -17.18 -25.43 -22.64
CA THR A 12 -17.09 -25.34 -21.16
C THR A 12 -15.75 -24.78 -20.66
N GLN A 13 -14.81 -24.48 -21.55
CA GLN A 13 -13.47 -23.98 -21.22
C GLN A 13 -13.45 -22.60 -20.52
N GLY A 14 -14.58 -21.89 -20.46
CA GLY A 14 -14.68 -20.56 -19.85
C GLY A 14 -15.31 -20.50 -18.45
N LEU A 15 -16.00 -21.55 -17.99
CA LEU A 15 -16.87 -21.44 -16.79
C LEU A 15 -16.21 -21.87 -15.46
N LEU A 16 -14.98 -22.38 -15.50
CA LEU A 16 -14.21 -22.79 -14.31
C LEU A 16 -13.10 -21.80 -13.91
N LEU A 17 -12.98 -20.67 -14.62
CA LEU A 17 -12.18 -19.55 -14.15
C LEU A 17 -13.05 -18.66 -13.28
N LYS A 18 -13.49 -19.19 -12.12
CA LYS A 18 -13.88 -18.37 -10.99
C LYS A 18 -12.70 -17.44 -10.76
N GLY A 19 -12.80 -16.21 -11.25
CA GLY A 19 -11.70 -15.26 -11.38
C GLY A 19 -11.00 -15.07 -10.06
N HIS A 20 -10.04 -15.94 -9.76
CA HIS A 20 -9.10 -15.76 -8.69
C HIS A 20 -8.30 -14.54 -9.10
N ARG A 21 -8.75 -13.38 -8.65
CA ARG A 21 -7.98 -12.14 -8.67
C ARG A 21 -6.62 -12.52 -8.09
N ARG A 22 -5.65 -12.72 -8.97
CA ARG A 22 -4.30 -13.12 -8.60
C ARG A 22 -3.82 -12.02 -7.67
N ARG A 23 -3.75 -12.32 -6.37
CA ARG A 23 -3.29 -11.35 -5.37
C ARG A 23 -1.94 -10.87 -5.86
N ARG A 24 -1.80 -9.57 -6.14
CA ARG A 24 -0.50 -9.01 -6.57
C ARG A 24 0.50 -9.41 -5.51
N LEU A 25 1.46 -10.25 -5.89
CA LEU A 25 2.57 -10.63 -5.01
C LEU A 25 3.20 -9.35 -4.49
N LEU A 26 3.37 -9.26 -3.18
CA LEU A 26 4.09 -8.16 -2.55
C LEU A 26 5.54 -8.22 -3.05
N ARG A 27 5.88 -7.29 -3.94
CA ARG A 27 7.25 -7.07 -4.42
C ARG A 27 7.83 -5.87 -3.68
N ASP A 28 9.15 -5.72 -3.75
CA ASP A 28 9.79 -4.54 -3.21
C ASP A 28 9.46 -3.29 -4.05
N ASN A 29 8.39 -2.61 -3.66
CA ASN A 29 7.84 -1.44 -4.37
C ASN A 29 8.70 -0.18 -4.18
N VAL A 30 9.77 -0.26 -3.38
CA VAL A 30 10.64 0.88 -3.08
C VAL A 30 11.28 1.47 -4.35
N ASN A 31 11.56 0.62 -5.34
CA ASN A 31 12.10 1.03 -6.64
C ASN A 31 11.07 1.76 -7.52
N GLY A 32 9.77 1.64 -7.18
CA GLY A 32 8.70 2.42 -7.80
C GLY A 32 8.82 3.93 -7.52
N ILE A 33 9.56 4.33 -6.49
CA ILE A 33 9.96 5.72 -6.29
C ILE A 33 11.11 6.04 -7.26
N THR A 34 10.75 6.62 -8.40
CA THR A 34 11.68 6.85 -9.52
C THR A 34 12.66 8.00 -9.23
N LYS A 35 13.85 7.98 -9.86
CA LYS A 35 14.85 9.05 -9.72
C LYS A 35 14.28 10.45 -10.07
N PRO A 36 13.45 10.62 -11.12
CA PRO A 36 12.80 11.91 -11.40
C PRO A 36 11.86 12.39 -10.29
N ALA A 37 11.11 11.49 -9.63
CA ALA A 37 10.24 11.87 -8.52
C ALA A 37 11.05 12.42 -7.33
N ILE A 38 12.15 11.73 -6.97
CA ILE A 38 13.08 12.18 -5.95
C ILE A 38 13.69 13.54 -6.32
N ARG A 39 14.09 13.72 -7.59
CA ARG A 39 14.62 15.00 -8.07
C ARG A 39 13.60 16.12 -7.90
N ARG A 40 12.33 15.91 -8.25
CA ARG A 40 11.27 16.92 -8.07
C ARG A 40 11.09 17.33 -6.61
N LEU A 41 11.13 16.37 -5.68
CA LEU A 41 11.08 16.65 -4.23
C LEU A 41 12.29 17.48 -3.80
N ALA A 42 13.50 17.09 -4.20
CA ALA A 42 14.72 17.80 -3.85
C ALA A 42 14.74 19.22 -4.43
N ARG A 43 14.27 19.42 -5.67
CA ARG A 43 14.15 20.75 -6.27
C ARG A 43 13.17 21.63 -5.48
N ARG A 44 12.03 21.09 -5.05
CA ARG A 44 11.07 21.82 -4.19
C ARG A 44 11.71 22.23 -2.87
N GLY A 45 12.64 21.44 -2.33
CA GLY A 45 13.44 21.78 -1.17
C GLY A 45 14.67 22.67 -1.44
N GLY A 46 14.82 23.23 -2.64
CA GLY A 46 15.94 24.12 -2.98
C GLY A 46 17.28 23.44 -3.27
N VAL A 47 17.31 22.10 -3.40
CA VAL A 47 18.56 21.37 -3.65
C VAL A 47 19.02 21.57 -5.09
N VAL A 48 20.24 22.11 -5.30
CA VAL A 48 20.81 22.46 -6.62
C VAL A 48 21.61 21.33 -7.27
N ARG A 49 22.35 20.53 -6.50
CA ARG A 49 23.11 19.37 -7.01
C ARG A 49 22.91 18.18 -6.07
N MET A 50 22.88 16.96 -6.63
CA MET A 50 22.67 15.73 -5.88
C MET A 50 23.64 14.65 -6.33
N LYS A 51 24.28 13.96 -5.37
CA LYS A 51 25.08 12.75 -5.62
C LYS A 51 24.17 11.57 -5.99
N THR A 52 24.70 10.60 -6.73
CA THR A 52 23.97 9.38 -7.14
C THR A 52 23.53 8.52 -5.95
N ASP A 53 24.32 8.41 -4.89
CA ASP A 53 24.02 7.53 -3.75
C ASP A 53 22.77 7.99 -2.96
N ILE A 54 22.43 9.28 -3.05
CA ILE A 54 21.28 9.89 -2.38
C ILE A 54 19.95 9.27 -2.84
N TYR A 55 19.85 8.77 -4.07
CA TYR A 55 18.61 8.14 -4.55
C TYR A 55 18.27 6.87 -3.75
N ALA A 56 19.26 6.07 -3.39
CA ALA A 56 19.06 4.86 -2.58
C ALA A 56 18.76 5.23 -1.13
N GLN A 57 19.47 6.22 -0.59
CA GLN A 57 19.27 6.68 0.79
C GLN A 57 17.86 7.27 1.01
N ILE A 58 17.39 8.12 0.10
CA ILE A 58 16.04 8.70 0.18
C ILE A 58 14.96 7.62 0.16
N ARG A 59 15.14 6.56 -0.64
CA ARG A 59 14.22 5.41 -0.65
C ARG A 59 14.14 4.72 0.71
N SER A 60 15.28 4.53 1.37
CA SER A 60 15.33 3.97 2.73
C SER A 60 14.62 4.87 3.74
N VAL A 61 14.88 6.18 3.68
CA VAL A 61 14.24 7.17 4.58
C VAL A 61 12.73 7.21 4.39
N ILE A 62 12.24 7.25 3.14
CA ILE A 62 10.79 7.25 2.86
C ILE A 62 10.14 5.96 3.40
N ARG A 63 10.79 4.80 3.20
CA ARG A 63 10.30 3.53 3.74
C ARG A 63 10.26 3.54 5.27
N GLY A 64 11.30 4.08 5.91
CA GLY A 64 11.35 4.26 7.37
C GLY A 64 10.19 5.10 7.88
N ARG A 65 10.01 6.29 7.29
CA ARG A 65 8.94 7.22 7.68
C ARG A 65 7.55 6.62 7.49
N LEU A 66 7.29 5.96 6.36
CA LEU A 66 6.00 5.31 6.11
C LEU A 66 5.74 4.17 7.10
N ARG A 67 6.78 3.43 7.51
CA ARG A 67 6.64 2.38 8.53
C ARG A 67 6.19 2.95 9.87
N GLU A 68 6.78 4.07 10.30
CA GLU A 68 6.38 4.75 11.54
C GLU A 68 4.92 5.22 11.49
N ILE A 69 4.52 5.86 10.39
CA ILE A 69 3.14 6.35 10.21
C ILE A 69 2.17 5.17 10.20
N LEU A 70 2.45 4.12 9.41
CA LEU A 70 1.57 2.95 9.33
C LEU A 70 1.46 2.21 10.67
N PHE A 71 2.54 2.16 11.46
CA PHE A 71 2.49 1.60 12.80
C PHE A 71 1.50 2.36 13.70
N GLN A 72 1.54 3.69 13.67
CA GLN A 72 0.59 4.53 14.40
C GLN A 72 -0.85 4.35 13.91
N VAL A 73 -1.05 4.29 12.59
CA VAL A 73 -2.38 4.07 11.98
C VAL A 73 -2.96 2.71 12.39
N VAL A 74 -2.15 1.66 12.38
CA VAL A 74 -2.59 0.33 12.85
C VAL A 74 -2.94 0.38 14.33
N GLN A 75 -2.13 1.04 15.17
CA GLN A 75 -2.45 1.18 16.60
C GLN A 75 -3.81 1.87 16.83
N VAL A 76 -4.15 2.89 16.04
CA VAL A 76 -5.45 3.60 16.10
C VAL A 76 -6.60 2.70 15.64
N LEU A 77 -6.38 1.90 14.58
CA LEU A 77 -7.36 0.93 14.12
C LEU A 77 -7.65 -0.12 15.20
N GLU A 78 -6.59 -0.64 15.83
CA GLU A 78 -6.69 -1.66 16.87
C GLU A 78 -7.28 -1.14 18.18
N SER A 79 -7.02 0.11 18.56
CA SER A 79 -7.60 0.70 19.77
C SER A 79 -9.13 0.84 19.70
N SER A 80 -9.70 0.83 18.49
CA SER A 80 -11.16 0.88 18.29
C SER A 80 -11.85 -0.49 18.37
N LYS A 81 -11.10 -1.57 18.65
CA LYS A 81 -11.62 -2.93 18.79
C LYS A 81 -12.41 -3.09 20.08
N THR A 82 -13.72 -2.85 20.03
CA THR A 82 -14.67 -3.36 21.03
C THR A 82 -15.10 -4.78 20.64
N HIS A 83 -15.49 -5.64 21.58
CA HIS A 83 -15.94 -7.02 21.30
C HIS A 83 -17.02 -7.14 20.19
N ARG A 84 -17.75 -6.05 19.89
CA ARG A 84 -18.76 -5.95 18.81
C ARG A 84 -18.30 -5.23 17.53
N HIS A 85 -17.16 -4.54 17.52
CA HIS A 85 -16.72 -3.69 16.41
C HIS A 85 -15.22 -3.86 16.12
N ASP A 86 -14.84 -4.98 15.50
CA ASP A 86 -13.52 -5.15 14.91
C ASP A 86 -13.50 -4.59 13.49
N ARG A 87 -12.75 -3.50 13.27
CA ARG A 87 -12.61 -2.85 11.97
C ARG A 87 -11.32 -3.32 11.31
N LYS A 88 -11.45 -3.84 10.08
CA LYS A 88 -10.31 -4.29 9.24
C LYS A 88 -9.91 -3.29 8.16
N VAL A 89 -10.67 -2.21 8.02
CA VAL A 89 -10.50 -1.20 6.97
C VAL A 89 -9.97 0.08 7.60
N VAL A 90 -8.82 0.53 7.13
CA VAL A 90 -8.27 1.85 7.48
C VAL A 90 -9.08 2.92 6.77
N THR A 91 -9.57 3.89 7.54
CA THR A 91 -10.29 5.07 7.04
C THR A 91 -9.39 6.30 7.04
N THR A 92 -9.76 7.34 6.29
CA THR A 92 -9.01 8.61 6.27
C THR A 92 -8.86 9.23 7.65
N ARG A 93 -9.89 9.08 8.50
CA ARG A 93 -9.87 9.57 9.89
C ARG A 93 -8.78 8.92 10.73
N ASP A 94 -8.55 7.62 10.56
CA ASP A 94 -7.51 6.91 11.31
C ASP A 94 -6.11 7.47 10.94
N VAL A 95 -5.91 7.85 9.67
CA VAL A 95 -4.67 8.46 9.19
C VAL A 95 -4.49 9.89 9.71
N VAL A 96 -5.52 10.73 9.61
CA VAL A 96 -5.48 12.12 10.12
C VAL A 96 -5.21 12.13 11.63
N TYR A 97 -5.89 11.27 12.38
CA TYR A 97 -5.70 11.16 13.83
C TYR A 97 -4.29 10.67 14.20
N ALA A 98 -3.78 9.64 13.51
CA ALA A 98 -2.41 9.16 13.73
C ALA A 98 -1.37 10.26 13.46
N LEU A 99 -1.54 11.01 12.37
CA LEU A 99 -0.64 12.10 12.00
C LEU A 99 -0.72 13.28 12.98
N GLN A 100 -1.91 13.63 13.46
CA GLN A 100 -2.09 14.64 14.50
C GLN A 100 -1.40 14.24 15.81
N ARG A 101 -1.51 12.96 16.22
CA ARG A 101 -0.80 12.42 17.40
C ARG A 101 0.73 12.49 17.26
N MET A 102 1.23 12.37 16.04
CA MET A 102 2.67 12.51 15.72
C MET A 102 3.13 13.97 15.57
N GLY A 103 2.25 14.96 15.74
CA GLY A 103 2.56 16.38 15.57
C GLY A 103 2.64 16.85 14.11
N GLN A 104 2.11 16.08 13.16
CA GLN A 104 2.09 16.41 11.73
C GLN A 104 0.65 16.47 11.19
N THR A 105 -0.15 17.42 11.68
CA THR A 105 -1.55 17.55 11.29
C THR A 105 -1.71 17.76 9.78
N MET A 106 -2.55 16.95 9.14
CA MET A 106 -2.98 17.16 7.75
C MET A 106 -4.41 17.70 7.69
N TYR A 107 -4.63 18.67 6.80
CA TYR A 107 -5.92 19.29 6.55
C TYR A 107 -6.46 18.91 5.17
N GLY A 108 -7.79 18.87 5.01
CA GLY A 108 -8.46 18.69 3.71
C GLY A 108 -8.69 17.24 3.26
N PHE A 109 -8.75 16.29 4.20
CA PHE A 109 -8.93 14.85 3.95
C PHE A 109 -10.10 14.28 4.77
#